data_AF-A0A9E4KPU7-F1
#
_entry.id   AF-A0A9E4KPU7-F1
#
_cell.length_a   1.000
_cell.length_b   1.000
_cell.length_c   1.000
_cell.angle_alpha   90.00
_cell.angle_beta   90.00
_cell.angle_gamma   90.00
#
_symmetry.space_group_name_H-M   'P 1'
#
loop_
_entity.id
_entity.type
_entity.pdbx_description
1 polymer ?
#
loop_
_entity_poly.entity_id
_entity_poly.type
_entity_poly.pdbx_seq_one_letter_code
_entity_poly.pdbx_strand_id
1 'polypeptide(L)'
;MRSRTQNGFSLIELMIAVAIIGVLAAAAIPAYRSYVESSNMTKVSTHYRQGIRFIEAEFRRLRTEIAIGTLDAGQADVDYANTDWIAALNGEGGKAPDGTDAYAATPSDAGGVVGVSTAGTFANDDVVVTLTRPQYADFATVETHSIAWADV
;
A
#
# COMPACT_ATOMS: atom_id res chain seq x y z
N MET A 1 32.90 8.12 54.58
CA MET A 1 31.84 8.51 53.64
C MET A 1 32.48 9.29 52.50
N ARG A 2 32.57 8.74 51.28
CA ARG A 2 33.09 9.50 50.12
C ARG A 2 32.01 10.47 49.66
N SER A 3 32.21 11.78 49.83
CA SER A 3 31.31 12.75 49.21
C SER A 3 31.56 12.72 47.70
N ARG A 4 30.48 12.48 46.95
CA ARG A 4 30.52 12.46 45.50
C ARG A 4 30.26 13.91 45.07
N THR A 5 31.27 14.60 44.57
CA THR A 5 31.13 15.97 44.06
C THR A 5 30.09 15.97 42.95
N GLN A 6 28.95 16.64 43.15
CA GLN A 6 27.95 16.82 42.10
C GLN A 6 28.39 17.99 41.22
N ASN A 7 28.97 17.68 40.07
CA ASN A 7 29.24 18.68 39.04
C ASN A 7 27.92 18.94 38.29
N GLY A 8 27.32 20.11 38.50
CA GLY A 8 26.14 20.56 37.77
C GLY A 8 26.48 20.99 36.35
N PHE A 9 25.49 20.96 35.46
CA PHE A 9 25.60 21.43 34.07
C PHE A 9 25.58 22.96 34.02
N SER A 10 26.45 23.58 33.22
CA SER A 10 26.47 25.04 33.06
C SER A 10 25.41 25.51 32.06
N LEU A 11 24.85 26.70 32.30
CA LEU A 11 23.94 27.35 31.35
C LEU A 11 24.62 27.59 29.99
N ILE A 12 25.93 27.87 29.98
CA ILE A 12 26.66 28.08 28.72
C ILE A 12 26.77 26.79 27.90
N GLU A 13 26.96 25.65 28.57
CA GLU A 13 27.01 24.33 27.93
C GLU A 13 25.64 24.00 27.29
N LEU A 14 24.56 24.35 27.99
CA LEU A 14 23.20 24.17 27.47
C LEU A 14 22.93 25.07 26.26
N MET A 15 23.34 26.33 26.30
CA MET A 15 23.16 27.26 25.19
C MET A 15 23.89 26.81 23.93
N ILE A 16 25.14 26.34 24.06
CA ILE A 16 25.92 25.84 22.93
C ILE A 16 25.28 24.55 22.38
N ALA A 17 24.85 23.63 23.24
CA ALA A 17 24.19 22.41 22.82
C ALA A 17 22.91 22.69 22.00
N VAL A 18 22.08 23.63 22.46
CA VAL A 18 20.86 24.03 21.73
C VAL A 18 21.18 24.65 20.38
N ALA A 19 22.22 25.49 20.30
CA ALA A 19 22.64 26.09 19.04
C ALA A 19 23.07 25.03 18.01
N ILE A 20 23.83 24.03 18.43
CA ILE A 20 24.27 22.92 17.55
C ILE A 20 23.07 22.10 17.09
N ILE A 21 22.17 21.72 18.01
CA ILE A 21 20.95 20.96 17.67
C ILE A 21 20.07 21.75 16.69
N GLY A 22 19.96 23.08 16.86
CA GLY A 22 19.21 23.94 15.95
C GLY A 22 19.72 23.88 14.51
N VAL A 23 21.03 23.96 14.31
CA VAL A 23 21.65 23.85 12.97
C VAL A 23 21.45 22.46 12.38
N LEU A 24 21.65 21.40 13.17
CA LEU A 24 21.46 20.03 12.70
C LEU A 24 20.00 19.75 12.32
N ALA A 25 19.04 20.19 13.14
CA ALA A 25 17.62 20.00 12.91
C ALA A 25 17.14 20.69 11.62
N ALA A 26 17.68 21.87 11.32
CA ALA A 26 17.31 22.63 10.11
C ALA A 26 17.61 21.85 8.81
N ALA A 27 18.70 21.09 8.75
CA ALA A 27 19.03 20.25 7.60
C ALA A 27 18.42 18.83 7.70
N ALA A 28 18.38 18.25 8.90
CA ALA A 28 17.98 16.86 9.09
C ALA A 28 16.47 16.63 8.91
N ILE A 29 15.62 17.55 9.39
CA ILE A 29 14.15 17.41 9.30
C ILE A 29 13.66 17.33 7.85
N PRO A 30 14.00 18.27 6.94
CA PRO A 30 13.53 18.19 5.55
C PRO A 30 14.08 16.94 4.83
N ALA A 31 15.34 16.58 5.08
CA ALA A 31 15.93 15.37 4.50
C ALA A 31 15.21 14.09 4.95
N TYR A 32 14.89 13.98 6.25
CA TYR A 32 14.16 12.84 6.78
C TYR A 32 12.73 12.75 6.22
N ARG A 33 12.03 13.89 6.05
CA ARG A 33 10.69 13.93 5.46
C ARG A 33 10.69 13.40 4.03
N SER A 34 11.62 13.86 3.19
CA SER A 34 11.77 13.37 1.81
C SER A 34 12.13 11.88 1.75
N TYR A 35 12.95 11.40 2.69
CA TYR A 35 13.24 9.97 2.80
C TYR A 35 12.00 9.13 3.14
N VAL A 36 11.20 9.57 4.13
CA VAL A 36 9.96 8.85 4.50
C VAL A 36 8.96 8.86 3.34
N GLU A 37 8.81 9.99 2.65
CA GLU A 37 7.91 10.13 1.50
C GLU A 37 8.31 9.20 0.34
N SER A 38 9.58 9.20 -0.06
CA SER A 38 10.08 8.29 -1.10
C SER A 38 9.96 6.80 -0.73
N SER A 39 10.16 6.46 0.55
CA SER A 39 9.91 5.12 1.07
C SER A 39 8.43 4.74 0.96
N ASN A 40 7.53 5.65 1.32
CA ASN A 40 6.10 5.44 1.23
C ASN A 40 5.63 5.32 -0.23
N MET A 41 6.13 6.14 -1.15
CA MET A 41 5.88 5.99 -2.59
C MET A 41 6.30 4.61 -3.11
N THR A 42 7.45 4.11 -2.66
CA THR A 42 7.93 2.77 -3.01
C THR A 42 6.98 1.68 -2.50
N LYS A 43 6.40 1.84 -1.31
CA LYS A 43 5.35 0.93 -0.79
C LYS A 43 4.11 0.94 -1.68
N VAL A 44 3.59 2.11 -2.04
CA VAL A 44 2.41 2.23 -2.92
C VAL A 44 2.67 1.56 -4.27
N SER A 45 3.84 1.80 -4.88
CA SER A 45 4.22 1.15 -6.15
C SER A 45 4.37 -0.37 -6.02
N THR A 46 4.93 -0.83 -4.89
CA THR A 46 5.08 -2.25 -4.59
C THR A 46 3.73 -2.94 -4.46
N HIS A 47 2.81 -2.39 -3.66
CA HIS A 47 1.45 -2.91 -3.50
C HIS A 47 0.71 -2.94 -4.83
N TYR A 48 0.74 -1.84 -5.59
CA TYR A 48 0.10 -1.78 -6.91
C TYR A 48 0.57 -2.91 -7.85
N ARG A 49 1.89 -3.12 -7.95
CA ARG A 49 2.44 -4.20 -8.80
C ARG A 49 2.22 -5.61 -8.22
N GLN A 50 2.19 -5.74 -6.91
CA GLN A 50 1.87 -7.01 -6.25
C GLN A 50 0.42 -7.42 -6.51
N GLY A 51 -0.52 -6.48 -6.37
CA GLY A 51 -1.93 -6.74 -6.63
C GLY A 51 -2.21 -7.17 -8.07
N ILE A 52 -1.54 -6.56 -9.06
CA ILE A 52 -1.63 -6.99 -10.46
C ILE A 52 -1.24 -8.46 -10.62
N ARG A 53 -0.05 -8.83 -10.13
CA ARG A 53 0.44 -10.22 -10.23
C ARG A 53 -0.42 -11.21 -9.46
N PHE A 54 -0.95 -10.80 -8.31
CA PHE A 54 -1.83 -11.63 -7.49
C PHE A 54 -3.13 -11.96 -8.25
N ILE A 55 -3.79 -10.94 -8.80
CA ILE A 55 -5.05 -11.13 -9.55
C ILE A 55 -4.83 -12.00 -10.78
N GLU A 56 -3.77 -11.78 -11.55
CA GLU A 56 -3.45 -12.64 -12.69
C GLU A 56 -3.22 -14.11 -12.28
N ALA A 57 -2.53 -14.34 -11.15
CA ALA A 57 -2.29 -15.69 -10.65
C ALA A 57 -3.59 -16.36 -10.20
N GLU A 58 -4.45 -15.61 -9.52
CA GLU A 58 -5.72 -16.13 -9.03
C GLU A 58 -6.70 -16.41 -10.18
N PHE A 59 -6.74 -15.58 -11.22
CA PHE A 59 -7.51 -15.87 -12.43
C PHE A 59 -7.10 -17.19 -13.09
N ARG A 60 -5.80 -17.47 -13.21
CA ARG A 60 -5.32 -18.77 -13.73
C ARG A 60 -5.73 -19.93 -12.85
N ARG A 61 -5.70 -19.76 -11.52
CA ARG A 61 -6.15 -20.78 -10.57
C ARG A 61 -7.65 -21.06 -10.75
N LEU A 62 -8.47 -20.01 -10.73
CA LEU A 62 -9.92 -20.10 -10.87
C LEU A 62 -10.33 -20.68 -12.22
N ARG A 63 -9.63 -20.34 -13.31
CA ARG A 63 -9.91 -20.92 -14.62
C ARG A 63 -9.73 -22.43 -14.61
N THR A 64 -8.71 -22.91 -13.92
CA THR A 64 -8.49 -24.34 -13.75
C THR A 64 -9.61 -24.98 -12.93
N GLU A 65 -10.01 -24.37 -11.81
CA GLU A 65 -11.06 -24.89 -10.92
C GLU A 65 -12.44 -24.96 -11.57
N ILE A 66 -12.79 -23.95 -12.36
CA ILE A 66 -14.02 -23.94 -13.14
C ILE A 66 -13.96 -24.98 -14.25
N ALA A 67 -12.83 -25.12 -14.95
CA ALA A 67 -12.67 -26.09 -16.02
C ALA A 67 -12.74 -27.55 -15.54
N ILE A 68 -12.24 -27.84 -14.33
CA ILE A 68 -12.32 -29.18 -13.72
C ILE A 68 -13.63 -29.41 -12.95
N GLY A 69 -14.49 -28.40 -12.86
CA GLY A 69 -15.81 -28.47 -12.22
C GLY A 69 -15.76 -28.51 -10.69
N THR A 70 -14.64 -28.15 -10.06
CA THR A 70 -14.55 -28.02 -8.59
C THR A 70 -15.15 -26.71 -8.07
N LEU A 71 -15.34 -25.73 -8.96
CA LEU A 71 -16.02 -24.48 -8.70
C LEU A 71 -17.00 -24.20 -9.86
N ASP A 72 -18.24 -23.84 -9.54
CA ASP A 72 -19.20 -23.36 -10.54
C ASP A 72 -18.96 -21.87 -10.84
N ALA A 73 -19.11 -21.45 -12.10
CA ALA A 73 -18.87 -20.06 -12.49
C ALA A 73 -19.82 -19.07 -11.79
N GLY A 74 -21.08 -19.46 -11.53
CA GLY A 74 -22.01 -18.62 -10.76
C GLY A 74 -21.70 -18.59 -9.27
N GLN A 75 -21.05 -19.63 -8.72
CA GLN A 75 -20.52 -19.58 -7.36
C GLN A 75 -19.27 -18.69 -7.27
N ALA A 76 -18.40 -18.73 -8.29
CA ALA A 76 -17.24 -17.84 -8.37
C ALA A 76 -17.64 -16.35 -8.33
N ASP A 77 -18.78 -15.98 -8.92
CA ASP A 77 -19.32 -14.60 -8.84
C ASP A 77 -19.58 -14.13 -7.40
N VAL A 78 -20.00 -15.05 -6.53
CA VAL A 78 -20.30 -14.76 -5.13
C VAL A 78 -19.02 -14.77 -4.30
N ASP A 79 -18.19 -15.79 -4.49
CA ASP A 79 -16.98 -16.02 -3.70
C ASP A 79 -15.86 -15.01 -4.04
N TYR A 80 -15.93 -14.37 -5.22
CA TYR A 80 -14.96 -13.41 -5.74
C TYR A 80 -15.61 -12.08 -6.13
N ALA A 81 -16.52 -11.57 -5.29
CA ALA A 81 -16.99 -10.20 -5.40
C ALA A 81 -15.87 -9.20 -5.07
N ASN A 82 -16.07 -7.90 -5.36
CA ASN A 82 -15.03 -6.89 -5.14
C ASN A 82 -14.49 -6.89 -3.69
N THR A 83 -15.37 -7.07 -2.71
CA THR A 83 -15.01 -7.14 -1.29
C THR A 83 -14.06 -8.31 -0.99
N ASP A 84 -14.23 -9.44 -1.65
CA ASP A 84 -13.43 -10.64 -1.45
C ASP A 84 -12.06 -10.51 -2.12
N TRP A 85 -11.99 -9.87 -3.29
CA TRP A 85 -10.71 -9.48 -3.89
C TRP A 85 -9.91 -8.56 -2.99
N ILE A 86 -10.56 -7.53 -2.44
CA ILE A 86 -9.92 -6.60 -1.50
C ILE A 86 -9.47 -7.32 -0.23
N ALA A 87 -10.28 -8.24 0.30
CA ALA A 87 -9.93 -9.03 1.47
C ALA A 87 -8.73 -9.94 1.21
N ALA A 88 -8.72 -10.64 0.06
CA ALA A 88 -7.63 -11.53 -0.33
C ALA A 88 -6.32 -10.77 -0.51
N LEU A 89 -6.34 -9.62 -1.19
CA LEU A 89 -5.17 -8.76 -1.37
C LEU A 89 -4.61 -8.22 -0.04
N ASN A 90 -5.48 -7.87 0.90
CA ASN A 90 -5.07 -7.40 2.23
C ASN A 90 -4.68 -8.53 3.19
N GLY A 91 -4.99 -9.80 2.86
CA GLY A 91 -4.63 -10.98 3.66
C GLY A 91 -3.12 -11.15 3.86
N GLU A 92 -2.31 -10.64 2.92
CA GLU A 92 -0.84 -10.62 2.99
C GLU A 92 -0.28 -9.61 4.03
N GLY A 93 -1.14 -8.82 4.67
CA GLY A 93 -0.77 -7.93 5.79
C GLY A 93 -0.09 -6.62 5.38
N GLY A 94 -0.06 -6.29 4.09
CA GLY A 94 0.46 -5.01 3.59
C GLY A 94 -0.36 -3.81 4.09
N LYS A 95 0.33 -2.76 4.57
CA LYS A 95 -0.30 -1.49 4.96
C LYS A 95 0.05 -0.36 4.01
N ALA A 96 -0.91 0.54 3.81
CA ALA A 96 -0.72 1.81 3.14
C ALA A 96 0.16 2.75 3.98
N PRO A 97 0.75 3.80 3.36
CA PRO A 97 1.53 4.81 4.07
C PRO A 97 0.87 5.46 5.29
N ASP A 98 -0.45 5.60 5.30
CA ASP A 98 -1.22 6.14 6.43
C ASP A 98 -1.50 5.12 7.56
N GLY A 99 -1.07 3.86 7.37
CA GLY A 99 -1.27 2.77 8.31
C GLY A 99 -2.59 2.01 8.13
N THR A 100 -3.43 2.41 7.19
CA THR A 100 -4.63 1.64 6.81
C THR A 100 -4.28 0.46 5.91
N ASP A 101 -5.29 -0.31 5.52
CA ASP A 101 -5.12 -1.42 4.58
C ASP A 101 -4.63 -0.93 3.21
N ALA A 102 -3.78 -1.72 2.56
CA ALA A 102 -3.13 -1.31 1.31
C ALA A 102 -4.09 -1.21 0.12
N TYR A 103 -5.21 -1.95 0.16
CA TYR A 103 -6.21 -2.01 -0.91
C TYR A 103 -7.60 -1.66 -0.40
N ALA A 104 -8.36 -0.89 -1.18
CA ALA A 104 -9.75 -0.53 -0.90
C ALA A 104 -10.55 -0.35 -2.19
N ALA A 105 -11.89 -0.28 -2.08
CA ALA A 105 -12.74 -0.07 -3.25
C ALA A 105 -12.54 1.30 -3.93
N THR A 106 -12.07 2.29 -3.16
CA THR A 106 -11.76 3.64 -3.65
C THR A 106 -10.30 3.96 -3.32
N PRO A 107 -9.49 4.39 -4.30
CA PRO A 107 -8.12 4.80 -4.03
C PRO A 107 -8.07 6.02 -3.11
N SER A 108 -6.98 6.16 -2.34
CA SER A 108 -6.77 7.31 -1.45
C SER A 108 -5.45 8.01 -1.77
N ASP A 109 -5.55 9.23 -2.29
CA ASP A 109 -4.40 10.10 -2.60
C ASP A 109 -3.68 10.58 -1.34
N ALA A 110 -4.44 10.85 -0.26
CA ALA A 110 -3.87 11.21 1.03
C ALA A 110 -3.23 10.01 1.74
N GLY A 111 -3.85 8.84 1.61
CA GLY A 111 -3.46 7.63 2.33
C GLY A 111 -2.42 6.76 1.62
N GLY A 112 -2.33 6.88 0.30
CA GLY A 112 -1.54 5.97 -0.55
C GLY A 112 -2.18 4.60 -0.68
N VAL A 113 -3.52 4.53 -0.68
CA VAL A 113 -4.29 3.28 -0.78
C VAL A 113 -4.59 2.97 -2.24
N VAL A 114 -4.33 1.73 -2.68
CA VAL A 114 -4.62 1.24 -4.03
C VAL A 114 -6.11 0.94 -4.16
N GLY A 115 -6.74 1.50 -5.19
CA GLY A 115 -8.13 1.23 -5.52
C GLY A 115 -8.28 -0.13 -6.22
N VAL A 116 -9.32 -0.88 -5.89
CA VAL A 116 -9.69 -2.14 -6.55
C VAL A 116 -11.17 -2.08 -6.92
N SER A 117 -11.48 -2.35 -8.19
CA SER A 117 -12.85 -2.47 -8.67
C SER A 117 -13.01 -3.72 -9.53
N THR A 118 -14.20 -4.31 -9.47
CA THR A 118 -14.58 -5.42 -10.34
C THR A 118 -15.81 -5.07 -11.16
N ALA A 119 -15.83 -5.56 -12.39
CA ALA A 119 -16.96 -5.49 -13.30
C ALA A 119 -17.14 -6.86 -13.96
N GLY A 120 -18.35 -7.13 -14.49
CA GLY A 120 -18.67 -8.42 -15.09
C GLY A 120 -18.83 -9.55 -14.07
N THR A 121 -18.94 -10.76 -14.59
CA THR A 121 -19.23 -12.01 -13.87
C THR A 121 -18.56 -13.20 -14.57
N PHE A 122 -18.03 -14.16 -13.82
CA PHE A 122 -17.43 -15.38 -14.31
C PHE A 122 -18.46 -16.20 -15.09
N ALA A 123 -19.73 -16.20 -14.66
CA ALA A 123 -20.80 -16.87 -15.39
C ALA A 123 -21.02 -16.31 -16.82
N ASN A 124 -20.73 -15.03 -17.05
CA ASN A 124 -20.81 -14.39 -18.37
C ASN A 124 -19.45 -14.27 -19.09
N ASP A 125 -18.38 -14.82 -18.52
CA ASP A 125 -17.02 -14.80 -19.06
C ASP A 125 -16.44 -13.37 -19.28
N ASP A 126 -17.00 -12.36 -18.60
CA ASP A 126 -16.70 -10.94 -18.83
C ASP A 126 -16.10 -10.21 -17.62
N VAL A 127 -15.62 -10.97 -16.61
CA VAL A 127 -15.00 -10.37 -15.41
C VAL A 127 -13.79 -9.52 -15.79
N VAL A 128 -13.73 -8.32 -15.21
CA VAL A 128 -12.56 -7.46 -15.24
C VAL A 128 -12.29 -6.95 -13.83
N VAL A 129 -11.09 -7.19 -13.32
CA VAL A 129 -10.61 -6.58 -12.07
C VAL A 129 -9.64 -5.46 -12.44
N THR A 130 -9.89 -4.26 -11.92
CA THR A 130 -9.07 -3.07 -12.18
C THR A 130 -8.41 -2.58 -10.90
N LEU A 131 -7.08 -2.48 -10.92
CA LEU A 131 -6.33 -1.79 -9.89
C LEU A 131 -6.07 -0.34 -10.29
N THR A 132 -6.15 0.56 -9.33
CA THR A 132 -5.93 2.00 -9.49
C THR A 132 -4.87 2.49 -8.50
N ARG A 133 -3.71 2.92 -9.00
CA ARG A 133 -2.71 3.59 -8.17
C ARG A 133 -3.14 5.05 -7.91
N PRO A 134 -3.20 5.50 -6.65
CA PRO A 134 -3.57 6.87 -6.31
C PRO A 134 -2.50 7.89 -6.72
N GLN A 135 -2.89 9.16 -6.78
CA GLN A 135 -1.96 10.29 -6.82
C GLN A 135 -1.38 10.50 -5.42
N TYR A 136 -0.28 9.82 -5.12
CA TYR A 136 0.38 9.89 -3.81
C TYR A 136 1.77 10.53 -3.94
N ALA A 137 2.03 11.58 -3.17
CA ALA A 137 3.26 12.37 -3.21
C ALA A 137 3.59 12.82 -4.66
N ASP A 138 4.75 12.46 -5.20
CA ASP A 138 5.18 12.85 -6.55
C ASP A 138 4.51 12.04 -7.68
N PHE A 139 3.61 11.09 -7.37
CA PHE A 139 2.78 10.46 -8.40
C PHE A 139 1.70 11.43 -8.89
N ALA A 140 2.06 12.25 -9.89
CA ALA A 140 1.20 13.31 -10.43
C ALA A 140 -0.04 12.82 -11.18
N THR A 141 -0.09 11.54 -11.59
CA THR A 141 -1.20 10.96 -12.34
C THR A 141 -1.66 9.64 -11.74
N VAL A 142 -2.98 9.43 -11.79
CA VAL A 142 -3.58 8.13 -11.52
C VAL A 142 -3.14 7.16 -12.61
N GLU A 143 -2.73 5.96 -12.22
CA GLU A 143 -2.45 4.86 -13.13
C GLU A 143 -3.42 3.72 -12.88
N THR A 144 -3.96 3.12 -13.94
CA THR A 144 -4.90 2.00 -13.84
C THR A 144 -4.37 0.80 -14.61
N HIS A 145 -4.70 -0.39 -14.13
CA HIS A 145 -4.43 -1.63 -14.81
C HIS A 145 -5.62 -2.57 -14.66
N SER A 146 -6.22 -2.93 -15.79
CA SER A 146 -7.37 -3.82 -15.87
C SER A 146 -6.93 -5.20 -16.35
N ILE A 147 -7.32 -6.23 -15.60
CA ILE A 147 -7.05 -7.63 -15.91
C ILE A 147 -8.40 -8.24 -16.26
N ALA A 148 -8.60 -8.54 -17.54
CA ALA A 148 -9.80 -9.20 -18.01
C ALA A 148 -9.63 -10.71 -17.90
N TRP A 149 -10.69 -11.38 -17.46
CA TRP A 149 -10.74 -12.83 -17.36
C TRP A 149 -10.44 -13.48 -18.70
N ALA A 150 -11.00 -12.96 -19.80
CA ALA A 150 -10.79 -13.46 -21.15
C ALA A 150 -9.32 -13.46 -21.64
N ASP A 151 -8.45 -12.62 -21.05
CA ASP A 151 -7.06 -12.44 -21.48
C ASP A 151 -6.05 -13.33 -20.72
N VAL A 152 -6.50 -14.02 -19.67
CA VAL A 152 -5.66 -14.82 -18.74
C VAL A 152 -5.91 -16.31 -18.91
#